data_AF-A0A7C9J552-F1
#
_entry.id   AF-A0A7C9J552-F1
#
_cell.length_a   1.000
_cell.length_b   1.000
_cell.length_c   1.000
_cell.angle_alpha   90.00
_cell.angle_beta   90.00
_cell.angle_gamma   90.00
#
_symmetry.space_group_name_H-M   'P 1'
#
loop_
_entity.id
_entity.type
_entity.pdbx_description
1 polymer ?
#
loop_
_entity_poly.entity_id
_entity_poly.type
_entity_poly.pdbx_seq_one_letter_code
_entity_poly.pdbx_strand_id
1 'polypeptide(L)'
;MATPAVSHTVTIGWTDNGNGTVTLWNEHWHGDQTFPCDEGILCSDNGGLTISGDGTSGSYGYDPLLIQWNGTLNDADRDDMLADGTLTGYMDDPSNAGGGTYDNWLYTQPLVIGNGTWYMFTGTTCCIDTMSEPIEFTLTGITSVGEGTGPSLDPPSNGGANVVPVPAGMPLLIGGLAALGLLRRRKAKA
;
A
#
# COMPACT_ATOMS: atom_id res chain seq x y z
N MET A 1 -7.41 -28.90 -0.33
CA MET A 1 -5.94 -29.02 -0.28
C MET A 1 -5.42 -27.77 -0.96
N ALA A 2 -4.54 -27.00 -0.31
CA ALA A 2 -3.95 -25.82 -0.92
C ALA A 2 -2.93 -26.28 -1.98
N THR A 3 -3.00 -25.72 -3.18
CA THR A 3 -2.00 -25.92 -4.23
C THR A 3 -0.70 -25.25 -3.77
N PRO A 4 0.47 -25.90 -3.86
CA PRO A 4 1.73 -25.24 -3.54
C PRO A 4 1.93 -24.01 -4.42
N ALA A 5 2.50 -22.94 -3.85
CA ALA A 5 2.81 -21.72 -4.59
C ALA A 5 3.71 -22.05 -5.78
N VAL A 6 3.35 -21.50 -6.95
CA VAL A 6 4.09 -21.71 -8.21
C VAL A 6 5.13 -20.63 -8.48
N SER A 7 5.14 -19.57 -7.66
CA SER A 7 6.01 -18.40 -7.79
C SER A 7 6.38 -17.82 -6.42
N HIS A 8 7.54 -17.16 -6.36
CA HIS A 8 8.03 -16.43 -5.20
C HIS A 8 8.37 -15.01 -5.62
N THR A 9 8.12 -14.04 -4.72
CA THR A 9 8.60 -12.66 -4.91
C THR A 9 10.12 -12.66 -4.98
N VAL A 10 10.68 -12.04 -6.01
CA VAL A 10 12.12 -11.84 -6.16
C VAL A 10 12.52 -10.37 -6.00
N THR A 11 11.62 -9.45 -6.37
CA THR A 11 11.87 -8.01 -6.31
C THR A 11 10.58 -7.26 -6.02
N ILE A 12 10.69 -6.18 -5.25
CA ILE A 12 9.63 -5.20 -5.07
C ILE A 12 10.00 -3.95 -5.85
N GLY A 13 9.10 -3.52 -6.74
CA GLY A 13 9.20 -2.24 -7.46
C GLY A 13 8.19 -1.23 -6.92
N TRP A 14 8.41 0.04 -7.24
CA TRP A 14 7.43 1.10 -6.98
C TRP A 14 7.47 2.19 -8.05
N THR A 15 6.31 2.80 -8.30
CA THR A 15 6.14 3.97 -9.18
C THR A 15 5.60 5.13 -8.36
N ASP A 16 6.27 6.28 -8.38
CA ASP A 16 5.66 7.55 -7.97
C ASP A 16 4.77 8.06 -9.11
N ASN A 17 3.46 8.03 -8.92
CA ASN A 17 2.49 8.46 -9.94
C ASN A 17 2.46 9.99 -10.13
N GLY A 18 3.19 10.76 -9.32
CA GLY A 18 3.27 12.22 -9.40
C GLY A 18 2.00 12.96 -8.95
N ASN A 19 1.00 12.25 -8.46
CA ASN A 19 -0.33 12.78 -8.10
C ASN A 19 -0.69 12.56 -6.62
N GLY A 20 0.29 12.27 -5.76
CA GLY A 20 0.10 11.97 -4.35
C GLY A 20 -0.18 10.50 -4.07
N THR A 21 0.21 9.62 -4.99
CA THR A 21 0.05 8.18 -4.87
C THR A 21 1.25 7.43 -5.44
N VAL A 22 1.39 6.18 -5.03
CA VAL A 22 2.46 5.25 -5.41
C VAL A 22 1.83 3.92 -5.78
N THR A 23 2.27 3.33 -6.89
CA THR A 23 1.91 1.96 -7.28
C THR A 23 3.02 1.02 -6.83
N LEU A 24 2.69 -0.04 -6.11
CA LEU A 24 3.67 -1.08 -5.73
C LEU A 24 3.62 -2.21 -6.75
N TRP A 25 4.80 -2.77 -7.02
CA TRP A 25 5.01 -3.84 -7.97
C TRP A 25 5.71 -5.01 -7.29
N ASN A 26 5.37 -6.23 -7.70
CA ASN A 26 5.95 -7.46 -7.21
C ASN A 26 6.40 -8.29 -8.40
N GLU A 27 7.71 -8.43 -8.54
CA GLU A 27 8.32 -9.33 -9.51
C GLU A 27 8.32 -10.73 -8.94
N HIS A 28 8.03 -11.73 -9.78
CA HIS A 28 8.11 -13.11 -9.37
C HIS A 28 8.70 -14.03 -10.42
N TRP A 29 9.31 -15.13 -9.93
CA TRP A 29 9.92 -16.14 -10.78
C TRP A 29 8.96 -17.27 -11.15
N HIS A 30 9.11 -17.79 -12.38
CA HIS A 30 8.47 -18.96 -13.00
C HIS A 30 7.24 -18.74 -13.90
N GLY A 31 7.51 -18.36 -15.16
CA GLY A 31 6.63 -18.57 -16.32
C GLY A 31 5.40 -17.66 -16.37
N ASP A 32 4.93 -17.35 -17.58
CA ASP A 32 3.76 -16.49 -17.80
C ASP A 32 2.64 -16.87 -16.84
N GLN A 33 2.11 -15.88 -16.14
CA GLN A 33 0.92 -16.10 -15.35
C GLN A 33 -0.23 -16.41 -16.31
N THR A 34 -0.57 -17.69 -16.40
CA THR A 34 -1.72 -18.18 -17.18
C THR A 34 -3.06 -17.85 -16.52
N PHE A 35 -3.02 -17.24 -15.33
CA PHE A 35 -4.19 -16.68 -14.70
C PHE A 35 -4.53 -15.35 -15.37
N PRO A 36 -5.71 -15.22 -16.00
CA PRO A 36 -6.17 -13.93 -16.44
C PRO A 36 -6.50 -13.11 -15.19
N CYS A 37 -5.53 -12.37 -14.66
CA CYS A 37 -5.85 -11.16 -13.90
C CYS A 37 -6.24 -10.10 -14.95
N ASP A 38 -7.29 -10.39 -15.72
CA ASP A 38 -7.92 -9.44 -16.63
C ASP A 38 -8.47 -8.29 -15.78
N GLU A 39 -8.27 -7.06 -16.25
CA GLU A 39 -8.75 -5.83 -15.61
C GLU A 39 -10.14 -6.02 -14.97
N GLY A 40 -10.20 -6.06 -13.63
CA GLY A 40 -11.45 -6.09 -12.88
C GLY A 40 -11.91 -7.46 -12.35
N ILE A 41 -11.18 -8.55 -12.53
CA ILE A 41 -11.40 -9.78 -11.74
C ILE A 41 -10.27 -9.93 -10.72
N LEU A 42 -10.62 -9.66 -9.45
CA LEU A 42 -9.82 -10.04 -8.29
C LEU A 42 -9.39 -11.50 -8.45
N CYS A 43 -8.09 -11.73 -8.65
CA CYS A 43 -7.53 -13.06 -8.71
C CYS A 43 -7.89 -13.78 -7.39
N SER A 44 -8.87 -14.69 -7.41
CA SER A 44 -9.46 -15.31 -6.21
C SER A 44 -8.48 -16.18 -5.43
N ASP A 45 -7.33 -16.47 -6.04
CA ASP A 45 -6.20 -17.23 -5.49
C ASP A 45 -5.03 -16.32 -5.06
N ASN A 46 -5.22 -15.00 -5.09
CA ASN A 46 -4.24 -14.02 -4.65
C ASN A 46 -4.33 -13.77 -3.13
N GLY A 47 -3.24 -14.05 -2.41
CA GLY A 47 -3.14 -13.75 -0.97
C GLY A 47 -3.09 -12.25 -0.65
N GLY A 48 -2.81 -11.42 -1.66
CA GLY A 48 -2.62 -9.98 -1.54
C GLY A 48 -1.25 -9.60 -0.98
N LEU A 49 -1.00 -8.30 -0.91
CA LEU A 49 0.16 -7.69 -0.29
C LEU A 49 -0.24 -7.10 1.06
N THR A 50 0.32 -7.63 2.15
CA THR A 50 0.29 -6.96 3.46
C THR A 50 1.46 -5.99 3.51
N ILE A 51 1.18 -4.73 3.82
CA ILE A 51 2.19 -3.71 4.07
C ILE A 51 2.02 -3.12 5.46
N SER A 52 3.12 -2.94 6.18
CA SER A 52 3.11 -2.43 7.56
C SER A 52 4.36 -1.63 7.90
N GLY A 53 4.30 -0.88 8.99
CA GLY A 53 5.35 0.03 9.45
C GLY A 53 4.83 1.45 9.54
N ASP A 54 5.72 2.39 9.86
CA ASP A 54 5.45 3.83 9.91
C ASP A 54 6.48 4.62 9.07
N GLY A 55 7.20 3.92 8.19
CA GLY A 55 8.27 4.47 7.38
C GLY A 55 9.56 4.72 8.17
N THR A 56 9.59 4.44 9.47
CA THR A 56 10.81 4.43 10.28
C THR A 56 11.28 2.99 10.53
N SER A 57 12.60 2.76 10.53
CA SER A 57 13.14 1.44 10.87
C SER A 57 12.81 1.12 12.33
N GLY A 58 12.01 0.10 12.65
CA GLY A 58 11.70 -0.11 14.06
C GLY A 58 10.84 -1.28 14.51
N SER A 59 9.80 -1.71 13.78
CA SER A 59 9.04 -2.92 14.12
C SER A 59 8.02 -3.28 13.06
N TYR A 60 7.85 -4.58 12.80
CA TYR A 60 6.68 -5.10 12.11
C TYR A 60 5.42 -4.82 12.96
N GLY A 61 4.55 -3.96 12.45
CA GLY A 61 3.21 -3.73 12.99
C GLY A 61 3.04 -2.53 13.92
N TYR A 62 2.14 -1.63 13.50
CA TYR A 62 1.01 -1.17 14.31
C TYR A 62 -0.29 -1.03 13.48
N ASP A 63 -0.23 -0.90 12.15
CA ASP A 63 -1.42 -0.83 11.27
C ASP A 63 -1.18 -1.53 9.92
N PRO A 64 -1.24 -2.88 9.83
CA PRO A 64 -1.04 -3.59 8.57
C PRO A 64 -2.22 -3.34 7.60
N LEU A 65 -1.92 -2.88 6.39
CA LEU A 65 -2.88 -2.78 5.30
C LEU A 65 -2.73 -3.98 4.37
N LEU A 66 -3.81 -4.75 4.20
CA LEU A 66 -3.89 -5.80 3.19
C LEU A 66 -4.48 -5.24 1.90
N ILE A 67 -3.73 -5.38 0.81
CA ILE A 67 -4.05 -4.84 -0.51
C ILE A 67 -4.13 -6.00 -1.50
N GLN A 68 -5.11 -5.99 -2.39
CA GLN A 68 -5.18 -6.95 -3.48
C GLN A 68 -4.35 -6.48 -4.67
N TRP A 69 -3.73 -7.41 -5.40
CA TRP A 69 -3.13 -7.08 -6.69
C TRP A 69 -4.23 -6.66 -7.66
N ASN A 70 -3.96 -5.59 -8.40
CA ASN A 70 -4.89 -4.93 -9.31
C ASN A 70 -4.68 -5.36 -10.77
N GLY A 71 -3.52 -5.92 -11.11
CA GLY A 71 -3.27 -6.49 -12.43
C GLY A 71 -1.90 -7.15 -12.53
N THR A 72 -1.58 -7.58 -13.76
CA THR A 72 -0.33 -8.25 -14.12
C THR A 72 0.34 -7.54 -15.31
N LEU A 73 1.66 -7.61 -15.40
CA LEU A 73 2.45 -7.25 -16.58
C LEU A 73 3.46 -8.38 -16.82
N ASN A 74 3.32 -9.09 -17.93
CA ASN A 74 4.17 -10.24 -18.25
C ASN A 74 5.32 -9.85 -19.17
N ASP A 75 6.39 -10.64 -19.13
CA ASP A 75 7.58 -10.52 -19.99
C ASP A 75 8.24 -9.13 -19.95
N ALA A 76 8.23 -8.49 -18.78
CA ALA A 76 8.80 -7.16 -18.60
C ALA A 76 10.17 -7.24 -17.91
N ASP A 77 11.15 -6.55 -18.50
CA ASP A 77 12.46 -6.37 -17.92
C ASP A 77 12.44 -5.20 -16.93
N ARG A 78 12.92 -5.45 -15.71
CA ARG A 78 12.99 -4.45 -14.64
C ARG A 78 13.76 -3.18 -15.04
N ASP A 79 14.91 -3.34 -15.68
CA ASP A 79 15.81 -2.26 -16.05
C ASP A 79 15.21 -1.42 -17.20
N ASP A 80 14.47 -2.06 -18.11
CA ASP A 80 13.66 -1.34 -19.11
C ASP A 80 12.52 -0.56 -18.45
N MET A 81 11.81 -1.16 -17.49
CA MET A 81 10.77 -0.46 -16.71
C MET A 81 11.32 0.71 -15.89
N LEU A 82 12.56 0.63 -15.41
CA LEU A 82 13.25 1.77 -14.80
C LEU A 82 13.61 2.85 -15.83
N ALA A 83 14.09 2.44 -17.00
CA ALA A 83 14.53 3.36 -18.05
C ALA A 83 13.37 4.12 -18.70
N ASP A 84 12.20 3.48 -18.86
CA ASP A 84 11.01 4.09 -19.45
C ASP A 84 10.14 4.88 -18.44
N GLY A 85 10.47 4.77 -17.15
CA GLY A 85 9.79 5.46 -16.06
C GLY A 85 8.57 4.73 -15.50
N THR A 86 8.32 3.49 -15.93
CA THR A 86 7.32 2.62 -15.31
C THR A 86 7.64 2.38 -13.84
N LEU A 87 8.91 2.14 -13.49
CA LEU A 87 9.40 2.07 -12.11
C LEU A 87 10.18 3.33 -11.75
N THR A 88 9.93 3.86 -10.57
CA THR A 88 10.72 4.93 -9.94
C THR A 88 11.85 4.35 -9.09
N GLY A 89 11.68 3.14 -8.59
CA GLY A 89 12.71 2.42 -7.86
C GLY A 89 12.32 0.97 -7.62
N TYR A 90 13.27 0.21 -7.08
CA TYR A 90 13.08 -1.20 -6.75
C TYR A 90 14.03 -1.62 -5.62
N MET A 91 13.74 -2.78 -5.04
CA MET A 91 14.59 -3.47 -4.10
C MET A 91 14.40 -4.98 -4.27
N ASP A 92 15.49 -5.69 -4.49
CA ASP A 92 15.49 -7.15 -4.59
C ASP A 92 15.30 -7.77 -3.20
N ASP A 93 14.54 -8.86 -3.14
CA ASP A 93 14.44 -9.69 -1.93
C ASP A 93 15.81 -10.33 -1.66
N PRO A 94 16.47 -10.05 -0.52
CA PRO A 94 17.76 -10.63 -0.20
C PRO A 94 17.73 -12.17 -0.09
N SER A 95 16.57 -12.74 0.20
CA SER A 95 16.36 -14.20 0.35
C SER A 95 16.14 -14.90 -0.99
N ASN A 96 15.65 -14.18 -2.00
CA ASN A 96 15.27 -14.72 -3.31
C ASN A 96 15.93 -13.95 -4.47
N ALA A 97 17.12 -13.38 -4.23
CA ALA A 97 17.82 -12.51 -5.16
C ALA A 97 18.00 -13.17 -6.55
N GLY A 98 17.36 -12.58 -7.57
CA GLY A 98 17.38 -13.12 -8.92
C GLY A 98 16.50 -12.42 -9.96
N GLY A 99 15.96 -11.22 -9.68
CA GLY A 99 15.14 -10.49 -10.66
C GLY A 99 15.91 -10.13 -11.94
N GLY A 100 15.22 -9.99 -13.07
CA GLY A 100 15.88 -9.86 -14.36
C GLY A 100 14.99 -9.60 -15.58
N THR A 101 15.50 -10.09 -16.72
CA THR A 101 14.91 -9.97 -18.06
C THR A 101 13.73 -10.93 -18.22
N TYR A 102 12.58 -10.42 -18.66
CA TYR A 102 11.36 -11.19 -18.98
C TYR A 102 10.66 -11.82 -17.77
N ASP A 103 10.68 -11.12 -16.64
CA ASP A 103 9.92 -11.53 -15.47
C ASP A 103 8.50 -10.97 -15.50
N ASN A 104 7.65 -11.56 -14.68
CA ASN A 104 6.23 -11.19 -14.59
C ASN A 104 6.01 -10.39 -13.31
N TRP A 105 5.17 -9.37 -13.43
CA TRP A 105 4.94 -8.38 -12.38
C TRP A 105 3.48 -8.34 -11.99
N LEU A 106 3.20 -8.30 -10.70
CA LEU A 106 1.91 -7.91 -10.15
C LEU A 106 1.98 -6.47 -9.69
N TYR A 107 0.91 -5.70 -9.89
CA TYR A 107 0.86 -4.32 -9.41
C TYR A 107 -0.39 -4.04 -8.58
N THR A 108 -0.28 -3.15 -7.60
CA THR A 108 -1.41 -2.73 -6.77
C THR A 108 -2.23 -1.65 -7.47
N GLN A 109 -3.41 -1.35 -6.91
CA GLN A 109 -4.01 -0.04 -7.11
C GLN A 109 -3.11 1.06 -6.48
N PRO A 110 -3.23 2.33 -6.89
CA PRO A 110 -2.45 3.41 -6.29
C PRO A 110 -2.69 3.53 -4.78
N LEU A 111 -1.60 3.69 -4.04
CA LEU A 111 -1.55 3.81 -2.59
C LEU A 111 -1.00 5.16 -2.20
N VAL A 112 -1.29 5.59 -0.99
CA VAL A 112 -0.57 6.66 -0.34
C VAL A 112 0.49 6.02 0.53
N ILE A 113 1.74 6.07 0.09
CA ILE A 113 2.87 5.59 0.87
C ILE A 113 4.11 6.41 0.52
N GLY A 114 4.78 6.91 1.55
CA GLY A 114 5.97 7.75 1.38
C GLY A 114 7.28 6.96 1.33
N ASN A 115 8.37 7.70 1.11
CA ASN A 115 9.72 7.17 1.40
C ASN A 115 9.78 6.66 2.84
N GLY A 116 10.60 5.64 3.06
CA GLY A 116 10.82 5.06 4.38
C GLY A 116 11.06 3.56 4.32
N THR A 117 11.19 3.00 5.51
CA THR A 117 11.35 1.57 5.70
C THR A 117 10.00 0.94 6.04
N TRP A 118 9.61 -0.06 5.25
CA TRP A 118 8.31 -0.73 5.32
C TRP A 118 8.50 -2.23 5.35
N TYR A 119 7.56 -2.96 5.94
CA TYR A 119 7.54 -4.40 5.86
C TYR A 119 6.47 -4.86 4.90
N MET A 120 6.82 -5.78 4.02
CA MET A 120 5.91 -6.39 3.06
C MET A 120 5.80 -7.88 3.29
N PHE A 121 4.60 -8.42 3.10
CA PHE A 121 4.32 -9.84 3.26
C PHE A 121 3.13 -10.29 2.42
N THR A 122 3.33 -11.32 1.61
CA THR A 122 2.31 -11.89 0.72
C THR A 122 1.68 -13.18 1.25
N GLY A 123 2.12 -13.66 2.42
CA GLY A 123 1.62 -14.90 3.01
C GLY A 123 2.43 -16.14 2.64
N THR A 124 2.21 -17.25 3.36
CA THR A 124 3.01 -18.49 3.26
C THR A 124 2.29 -19.66 2.60
N THR A 125 0.99 -19.56 2.31
CA THR A 125 0.14 -20.77 2.19
C THR A 125 -0.71 -20.91 0.93
N CYS A 126 -0.86 -19.88 0.10
CA CYS A 126 -1.48 -19.96 -1.24
C CYS A 126 -1.65 -18.54 -1.85
N CYS A 127 -1.64 -18.37 -3.18
CA CYS A 127 -1.25 -19.31 -4.24
C CYS A 127 -0.25 -18.68 -5.23
N ILE A 128 -0.03 -17.37 -5.13
CA ILE A 128 0.87 -16.59 -5.95
C ILE A 128 1.78 -15.81 -5.00
N ASP A 129 3.08 -15.82 -5.31
CA ASP A 129 4.11 -14.95 -4.74
C ASP A 129 4.28 -15.06 -3.23
N THR A 130 4.22 -16.28 -2.69
CA THR A 130 4.35 -16.48 -1.24
C THR A 130 5.74 -16.11 -0.73
N MET A 131 5.78 -15.41 0.40
CA MET A 131 6.99 -15.13 1.19
C MET A 131 7.04 -16.07 2.39
N SER A 132 8.25 -16.50 2.79
CA SER A 132 8.44 -17.31 3.99
C SER A 132 8.21 -16.52 5.28
N GLU A 133 8.48 -15.22 5.24
CA GLU A 133 8.33 -14.27 6.34
C GLU A 133 8.19 -12.84 5.80
N PRO A 134 7.69 -11.87 6.59
CA PRO A 134 7.72 -10.47 6.20
C PRO A 134 9.14 -9.98 5.98
N ILE A 135 9.36 -9.24 4.90
CA ILE A 135 10.67 -8.67 4.55
C ILE A 135 10.61 -7.15 4.66
N GLU A 136 11.71 -6.57 5.12
CA GLU A 136 11.90 -5.13 5.21
C GLU A 136 12.36 -4.58 3.84
N PHE A 137 11.63 -3.58 3.33
CA PHE A 137 11.92 -2.87 2.10
C PHE A 137 12.07 -1.38 2.34
N THR A 138 13.05 -0.76 1.68
CA THR A 138 13.26 0.70 1.76
C THR A 138 12.79 1.37 0.47
N LEU A 139 11.69 2.12 0.58
CA LEU A 139 11.15 2.94 -0.51
C LEU A 139 11.90 4.27 -0.57
N THR A 140 12.38 4.62 -1.75
CA THR A 140 13.11 5.87 -2.01
C THR A 140 12.65 6.51 -3.32
N GLY A 141 12.98 7.78 -3.53
CA GLY A 141 12.63 8.48 -4.76
C GLY A 141 11.15 8.85 -4.90
N ILE A 142 10.32 8.60 -3.88
CA ILE A 142 8.94 9.09 -3.83
C ILE A 142 8.96 10.59 -3.54
N THR A 143 8.36 11.37 -4.43
CA THR A 143 8.28 12.83 -4.34
C THR A 143 6.86 13.33 -4.13
N SER A 144 5.85 12.57 -4.58
CA SER A 144 4.45 12.98 -4.49
C SER A 144 3.79 12.70 -3.14
N VAL A 145 4.34 11.79 -2.34
CA VAL A 145 3.88 11.45 -0.98
C VAL A 145 4.97 11.80 0.03
N GLY A 146 4.58 12.44 1.14
CA GLY A 146 5.51 12.82 2.20
C GLY A 146 6.19 11.62 2.85
N GLU A 147 7.45 11.76 3.25
CA GLU A 147 8.22 10.73 3.96
C GLU A 147 7.47 10.22 5.20
N GLY A 148 7.52 8.90 5.43
CA GLY A 148 6.84 8.25 6.56
C GLY A 148 5.32 8.21 6.47
N THR A 149 4.71 8.68 5.37
CA THR A 149 3.26 8.56 5.21
C THR A 149 2.88 7.08 5.05
N GLY A 150 2.07 6.58 5.98
CA GLY A 150 1.62 5.20 6.06
C GLY A 150 0.69 4.77 4.93
N PRO A 151 0.69 3.47 4.59
CA PRO A 151 -0.10 2.92 3.50
C PRO A 151 -1.60 3.19 3.71
N SER A 152 -2.22 3.84 2.73
CA SER A 152 -3.66 4.08 2.67
C SER A 152 -4.14 4.03 1.22
N LEU A 153 -5.39 3.63 0.98
CA LEU A 153 -6.03 3.77 -0.34
C LEU A 153 -6.52 5.21 -0.57
N ASP A 154 -6.74 5.96 0.50
CA ASP A 154 -7.23 7.33 0.47
C ASP A 154 -6.05 8.32 0.54
N PRO A 155 -5.94 9.29 -0.40
CA PRO A 155 -5.03 10.43 -0.32
C PRO A 155 -5.04 11.04 1.08
N PRO A 156 -3.88 11.39 1.68
CA PRO A 156 -3.91 12.13 2.92
C PRO A 156 -4.55 13.47 2.57
N SER A 157 -5.67 13.79 3.23
CA SER A 157 -6.31 15.09 3.06
C SER A 157 -5.37 16.17 3.60
N ASN A 158 -4.45 16.64 2.75
CA ASN A 158 -3.45 17.68 3.01
C ASN A 158 -2.89 17.70 4.44
N GLY A 159 -1.82 16.92 4.68
CA GLY A 159 -0.92 17.13 5.82
C GLY A 159 -1.59 16.98 7.19
N GLY A 160 -1.71 15.74 7.65
CA GLY A 160 -2.14 15.47 9.02
C GLY A 160 -1.68 14.10 9.47
N ALA A 161 -0.75 14.08 10.43
CA ALA A 161 -0.68 12.98 11.37
C ALA A 161 -2.10 12.67 11.87
N ASN A 162 -2.45 11.38 11.87
CA ASN A 162 -3.66 10.76 12.41
C ASN A 162 -4.45 11.59 13.45
N VAL A 163 -5.20 12.59 13.01
CA VAL A 163 -6.25 13.24 13.79
C VAL A 163 -7.32 13.67 12.80
N VAL A 164 -8.39 12.88 12.69
CA VAL A 164 -9.64 13.32 12.07
C VAL A 164 -10.08 14.60 12.78
N PRO A 165 -10.09 15.78 12.14
CA PRO A 165 -10.68 16.96 12.76
C PRO A 165 -12.19 16.69 12.81
N VAL A 166 -12.74 16.57 14.01
CA VAL A 166 -14.20 16.61 14.20
C VAL A 166 -14.70 17.83 13.42
N PRO A 167 -15.65 17.68 12.48
CA PRO A 167 -16.11 18.80 11.66
C PRO A 167 -16.46 19.95 12.60
N ALA A 168 -15.89 21.15 12.34
CA ALA A 168 -16.07 22.32 13.21
C ALA A 168 -17.54 22.67 13.49
N GLY A 169 -18.48 22.11 12.71
CA GLY A 169 -19.92 22.15 12.97
C GLY A 169 -20.38 21.45 14.24
N MET A 170 -19.75 20.35 14.69
CA MET A 170 -20.20 19.62 15.89
C MET A 170 -19.91 20.36 17.21
N PRO A 171 -18.71 20.92 17.45
CA PRO A 171 -18.47 21.77 18.61
C PRO A 171 -19.37 23.01 18.63
N LEU A 172 -19.61 23.63 17.46
CA LEU A 172 -20.49 24.80 17.33
C LEU A 172 -21.97 24.46 17.55
N LEU A 173 -22.43 23.31 17.08
CA LEU A 173 -23.81 22.85 17.30
C LEU A 173 -24.04 22.48 18.77
N ILE A 174 -23.10 21.77 19.40
CA ILE A 174 -23.16 21.40 20.82
C ILE A 174 -23.10 22.66 21.69
N GLY A 175 -22.18 23.59 21.40
CA GLY A 175 -22.07 24.87 22.10
C GLY A 175 -23.32 25.74 21.94
N GLY A 176 -23.88 25.79 20.73
CA GLY A 176 -25.11 26.53 20.42
C GLY A 176 -26.34 25.98 21.16
N LEU A 177 -26.50 24.65 21.20
CA LEU A 177 -27.60 23.99 21.92
C LEU A 177 -27.49 24.16 23.44
N ALA A 178 -26.27 24.11 24.01
CA ALA A 178 -26.04 24.35 25.42
C ALA A 178 -26.37 25.81 25.81
N ALA A 179 -26.00 26.79 24.98
CA ALA A 179 -26.32 28.20 25.19
C ALA A 179 -27.85 28.46 25.16
N LEU A 180 -28.56 27.84 24.21
CA LEU A 180 -30.03 27.92 24.10
C LEU A 180 -30.73 27.29 25.32
N GLY A 181 -30.22 26.16 25.82
CA GLY A 181 -30.75 25.50 27.02
C GLY A 181 -30.58 26.35 28.29
N LEU A 182 -29.43 27.00 28.45
CA LEU A 182 -29.15 27.90 29.59
C LEU A 182 -29.99 29.19 29.54
N LEU A 183 -30.20 29.75 28.35
CA LEU A 183 -31.06 30.93 28.15
C LEU A 183 -32.53 30.61 28.47
N ARG A 184 -33.04 29.43 28.10
CA ARG A 184 -34.40 28.98 28.46
C ARG A 184 -34.59 28.80 29.96
N ARG A 185 -33.59 28.24 30.67
CA ARG A 185 -33.66 28.07 32.14
C ARG A 185 -33.64 29.40 32.91
N ARG A 186 -32.97 30.43 32.38
CA ARG A 186 -32.96 31.78 33.00
C ARG A 186 -34.30 32.50 32.84
N LYS A 187 -35.00 32.34 31.72
CA LYS A 187 -36.35 32.92 31.53
C LYS A 187 -37.45 32.22 32.33
N ALA A 188 -37.28 30.95 32.71
CA ALA A 188 -38.26 30.22 33.52
C ALA A 188 -38.16 30.50 35.04
N LYS A 189 -37.14 31.25 35.48
CA LYS A 189 -36.90 31.62 36.89
C LYS A 189 -37.00 33.14 37.14
N ALA A 190 -37.43 33.92 36.14
CA ALA A 190 -37.68 35.35 36.24
C ALA A 190 -39.19 35.61 36.24
#